data_AF-A0AAQ4DNN4-F1
#
_entry.id   AF-A0AAQ4DNN4-F1
#
_cell.length_a   1.000
_cell.length_b   1.000
_cell.length_c   1.000
_cell.angle_alpha   90.00
_cell.angle_beta   90.00
_cell.angle_gamma   90.00
#
_symmetry.space_group_name_H-M   'P 1'
#
loop_
_entity.id
_entity.type
_entity.pdbx_description
1 polymer ?
#
loop_
_entity_poly.entity_id
_entity_poly.type
_entity_poly.pdbx_seq_one_letter_code
_entity_poly.pdbx_strand_id
1 'polypeptide(L)'
;MLCYTQGSHYDVVYPKSKLSATALCQSIVYEVLYKKVFELGEDVDLAVKKMLYDKAYFKHKKNMTFDQWKESVKFGTETNVLSEEEQATASEVMVALANKIPPFPFKVAKALDPVIYRNVEYDLWNEAERGVHGPFALININQQLANLTAVLLCPVE
;
A
#
# COMPACT_ATOMS: atom_id res chain seq x y z
N MET A 1 -11.90 -13.16 -19.96
CA MET A 1 -11.62 -14.51 -20.51
C MET A 1 -11.18 -15.39 -19.35
N LEU A 2 -11.51 -16.67 -19.33
CA LEU A 2 -11.03 -17.60 -18.31
C LEU A 2 -9.93 -18.48 -18.91
N CYS A 3 -8.83 -18.65 -18.18
CA CYS A 3 -7.73 -19.54 -18.54
C CYS A 3 -7.72 -20.73 -17.59
N TYR A 4 -7.65 -21.95 -18.13
CA TYR A 4 -7.53 -23.14 -17.32
C TYR A 4 -6.06 -23.40 -17.00
N THR A 5 -5.71 -23.38 -15.72
CA THR A 5 -4.33 -23.51 -15.24
C THR A 5 -4.16 -24.83 -14.47
N GLN A 6 -3.16 -25.62 -14.86
CA GLN A 6 -2.68 -26.82 -14.14
C GLN A 6 -3.75 -27.86 -13.74
N GLY A 7 -4.83 -28.01 -14.50
CA GLY A 7 -5.76 -29.11 -14.27
C GLY A 7 -6.75 -28.90 -13.12
N SER A 8 -6.63 -27.80 -12.36
CA SER A 8 -7.35 -27.66 -11.08
C SER A 8 -8.19 -26.40 -10.93
N HIS A 9 -7.88 -25.31 -11.64
CA HIS A 9 -8.59 -24.04 -11.45
C HIS A 9 -8.64 -23.21 -12.73
N TYR A 10 -9.56 -22.25 -12.74
CA TYR A 10 -9.71 -21.25 -13.79
C TYR A 10 -9.30 -19.89 -13.26
N ASP A 11 -8.43 -19.21 -14.00
CA ASP A 11 -7.99 -17.85 -13.71
C ASP A 11 -8.66 -16.84 -14.65
N VAL A 12 -9.03 -15.68 -14.12
CA VAL A 12 -9.50 -14.58 -14.95
C VAL A 12 -8.31 -13.93 -15.65
N VAL A 13 -8.35 -13.87 -16.98
CA VAL A 13 -7.36 -13.18 -17.80
C VAL A 13 -7.96 -11.90 -18.37
N TYR A 14 -7.23 -10.81 -18.15
CA TYR A 14 -7.54 -9.49 -18.67
C TYR A 14 -6.51 -9.06 -19.73
N PRO A 15 -6.94 -8.35 -20.79
CA PRO A 15 -6.01 -7.73 -21.72
C PRO A 15 -5.17 -6.66 -21.00
N LYS A 16 -3.93 -6.45 -21.46
CA LYS A 16 -3.01 -5.46 -20.85
C LYS A 16 -3.59 -4.05 -20.78
N SER A 17 -4.36 -3.64 -21.78
CA SER A 17 -5.04 -2.33 -21.81
C SER A 17 -6.01 -2.15 -20.63
N LYS A 18 -6.73 -3.22 -20.25
CA LYS A 18 -7.60 -3.20 -19.07
C LYS A 18 -6.80 -3.07 -17.80
N LEU A 19 -5.67 -3.77 -17.67
CA LEU A 19 -4.79 -3.65 -16.51
C LEU A 19 -4.24 -2.22 -16.33
N SER A 20 -3.89 -1.53 -17.43
CA SER A 20 -3.45 -0.14 -17.36
C SER A 20 -4.56 0.80 -16.87
N ALA A 21 -5.79 0.66 -17.38
CA ALA A 21 -6.93 1.44 -16.89
C ALA A 21 -7.22 1.15 -15.41
N THR A 22 -7.19 -0.13 -15.02
CA THR A 22 -7.41 -0.52 -13.62
C THR A 22 -6.31 0.00 -12.69
N ALA A 23 -5.04 -0.04 -13.11
CA ALA A 23 -3.93 0.52 -12.32
C ALA A 23 -4.12 2.02 -12.07
N LEU A 24 -4.57 2.78 -13.08
CA LEU A 24 -4.88 4.19 -12.93
C LEU A 24 -6.06 4.45 -11.98
N CYS A 25 -7.17 3.71 -12.13
CA CYS A 25 -8.31 3.84 -11.22
C CYS A 25 -7.89 3.51 -9.78
N GLN A 26 -7.15 2.42 -9.60
CA GLN A 26 -6.60 2.01 -8.32
C GLN A 26 -5.72 3.11 -7.71
N SER A 27 -4.77 3.68 -8.46
CA SER A 27 -3.89 4.74 -7.94
C SER A 27 -4.67 5.96 -7.48
N ILE A 28 -5.70 6.38 -8.22
CA ILE A 28 -6.56 7.52 -7.84
C ILE A 28 -7.29 7.25 -6.53
N VAL A 29 -7.87 6.06 -6.36
CA VAL A 29 -8.60 5.74 -5.14
C VAL A 29 -7.64 5.67 -3.94
N TYR A 30 -6.47 5.05 -4.11
CA TYR A 30 -5.45 5.01 -3.06
C TYR A 30 -4.86 6.39 -2.75
N GLU A 31 -4.73 7.27 -3.74
CA GLU A 31 -4.31 8.65 -3.55
C GLU A 31 -5.29 9.40 -2.66
N VAL A 32 -6.61 9.33 -2.96
CA VAL A 32 -7.64 9.95 -2.13
C VAL A 32 -7.60 9.38 -0.71
N LEU A 33 -7.51 8.06 -0.59
CA LEU A 33 -7.48 7.40 0.71
C LEU A 33 -6.27 7.82 1.56
N TYR A 34 -5.06 7.78 1.00
CA TYR A 34 -3.84 8.03 1.77
C TYR A 34 -3.54 9.51 1.94
N LYS A 35 -3.70 10.32 0.88
CA LYS A 35 -3.40 11.76 0.98
C LYS A 35 -4.47 12.52 1.74
N LYS A 36 -5.75 12.21 1.50
CA LYS A 36 -6.89 13.02 1.96
C LYS A 36 -7.62 12.42 3.16
N VAL A 37 -7.92 11.12 3.14
CA VAL A 37 -8.69 10.49 4.24
C VAL A 37 -7.81 10.16 5.43
N PHE A 38 -6.60 9.64 5.20
CA PHE A 38 -5.62 9.39 6.25
C PHE A 38 -4.70 10.60 6.52
N GLU A 39 -4.85 11.68 5.76
CA GLU A 39 -4.14 12.94 5.97
C GLU A 39 -2.60 12.82 5.92
N LEU A 40 -2.04 11.88 5.14
CA LEU A 40 -0.59 11.75 4.97
C LEU A 40 0.01 12.84 4.05
N GLY A 41 -0.83 13.63 3.37
CA GLY A 41 -0.41 14.75 2.54
C GLY A 41 0.33 14.37 1.26
N GLU A 42 0.98 15.35 0.64
CA GLU A 42 1.66 15.18 -0.66
C GLU A 42 2.98 14.40 -0.58
N ASP A 43 3.54 14.25 0.63
CA ASP A 43 4.78 13.50 0.86
C ASP A 43 4.63 12.00 0.54
N VAL A 44 3.39 11.52 0.41
CA VAL A 44 3.08 10.16 -0.06
C VAL A 44 3.76 9.87 -1.41
N ASP A 45 3.79 10.82 -2.34
CA ASP A 45 4.39 10.60 -3.66
C ASP A 45 5.90 10.39 -3.57
N LEU A 46 6.55 11.18 -2.71
CA LEU A 46 7.97 11.03 -2.42
C LEU A 46 8.25 9.67 -1.77
N ALA A 47 7.38 9.24 -0.84
CA ALA A 47 7.49 7.94 -0.20
C ALA A 47 7.34 6.80 -1.21
N VAL A 48 6.34 6.84 -2.09
CA VAL A 48 6.14 5.83 -3.16
C VAL A 48 7.40 5.74 -4.02
N LYS A 49 7.94 6.88 -4.45
CA LYS A 49 9.15 6.91 -5.29
C LYS A 49 10.35 6.28 -4.59
N LYS A 50 10.60 6.61 -3.32
CA LYS A 50 11.68 6.00 -2.54
C LYS A 50 11.44 4.51 -2.31
N MET A 51 10.23 4.12 -1.94
CA MET A 51 9.89 2.73 -1.64
C MET A 51 10.02 1.82 -2.86
N LEU A 52 9.49 2.22 -4.02
CA LEU A 52 9.45 1.34 -5.19
C LEU A 52 10.77 1.31 -5.97
N TYR A 53 11.48 2.43 -6.02
CA TYR A 53 12.64 2.58 -6.91
C TYR A 53 13.99 2.60 -6.18
N ASP A 54 14.03 2.86 -4.86
CA ASP A 54 15.24 2.74 -4.04
C ASP A 54 15.19 1.46 -3.17
N LYS A 55 15.57 0.34 -3.79
CA LYS A 55 15.56 -0.99 -3.16
C LYS A 55 16.51 -1.11 -1.96
N ALA A 56 17.53 -0.26 -1.87
CA ALA A 56 18.49 -0.28 -0.77
C ALA A 56 17.98 0.48 0.46
N TYR A 57 17.11 1.48 0.25
CA TYR A 57 16.65 2.40 1.29
C TYR A 57 16.03 1.71 2.51
N PHE A 58 15.18 0.70 2.29
CA PHE A 58 14.40 0.04 3.36
C PHE A 58 14.87 -1.38 3.70
N LYS A 59 16.02 -1.83 3.19
CA LYS A 59 16.44 -3.25 3.24
C LYS A 59 16.39 -3.87 4.65
N HIS A 60 16.78 -3.10 5.66
CA HIS A 60 16.86 -3.56 7.06
C HIS A 60 15.57 -3.39 7.86
N LYS A 61 14.65 -2.54 7.39
CA LYS A 61 13.44 -2.12 8.13
C LYS A 61 12.14 -2.36 7.34
N LYS A 62 12.18 -3.11 6.24
CA LYS A 62 11.03 -3.39 5.35
C LYS A 62 9.83 -4.05 6.03
N ASN A 63 10.06 -4.77 7.13
CA ASN A 63 9.04 -5.48 7.90
C ASN A 63 8.61 -4.70 9.16
N MET A 64 9.27 -3.58 9.47
CA MET A 64 8.94 -2.73 10.60
C MET A 64 7.80 -1.80 10.19
N THR A 65 6.71 -1.77 10.95
CA THR A 65 5.67 -0.75 10.75
C THR A 65 6.06 0.55 11.41
N PHE A 66 5.50 1.66 10.91
CA PHE A 66 5.78 2.97 11.49
C PHE A 66 5.31 3.08 12.94
N ASP A 67 4.19 2.45 13.31
CA ASP A 67 3.70 2.40 14.68
C ASP A 67 4.62 1.61 15.62
N GLN A 68 5.09 0.43 15.18
CA GLN A 68 6.08 -0.36 15.93
C GLN A 68 7.35 0.44 16.18
N TRP A 69 7.78 1.22 15.19
CA TRP A 69 8.90 2.12 15.35
C TRP A 69 8.59 3.24 16.36
N LYS A 70 7.44 3.93 16.27
CA LYS A 70 7.03 4.95 17.26
C LYS A 70 7.05 4.40 18.69
N GLU A 71 6.60 3.17 18.90
CA GLU A 71 6.68 2.50 20.21
C GLU A 71 8.13 2.27 20.64
N SER A 72 8.98 1.71 19.78
CA SER A 72 10.39 1.47 20.09
C SER A 72 11.18 2.74 20.45
N VAL A 73 10.82 3.88 19.86
CA VAL A 73 11.37 5.20 20.22
C VAL A 73 10.92 5.62 21.61
N LYS A 74 9.63 5.46 21.95
CA LYS A 74 9.11 5.77 23.31
C LYS A 74 9.77 4.93 24.40
N PHE A 75 10.11 3.68 24.10
CA PHE A 75 10.84 2.79 25.02
C PHE A 75 12.36 3.00 25.01
N GLY A 76 12.88 3.97 24.26
CA GLY A 76 14.31 4.31 24.22
C GLY A 76 15.20 3.23 23.61
N THR A 77 14.63 2.32 22.80
CA THR A 77 15.36 1.18 22.22
C THR A 77 16.02 1.53 20.88
N GLU A 78 15.50 2.55 20.18
CA GLU A 78 16.07 3.01 18.91
C GLU A 78 17.22 3.99 19.17
N THR A 79 18.37 3.69 18.56
CA THR A 79 19.53 4.59 18.53
C THR A 79 19.57 5.29 17.17
N ASN A 80 19.87 6.59 17.14
CA ASN A 80 19.84 7.47 15.94
C ASN A 80 18.44 7.94 15.51
N VAL A 81 17.61 8.35 16.46
CA VAL A 81 16.37 9.08 16.19
C VAL A 81 16.73 10.56 15.96
N LEU A 82 16.20 11.18 14.90
CA LEU A 82 16.36 12.63 14.65
C LEU A 82 15.84 13.46 15.83
N SER A 83 16.35 14.68 16.00
CA SER A 83 15.96 15.50 17.16
C SER A 83 14.44 15.79 17.16
N GLU A 84 13.86 15.98 18.34
CA GLU A 84 12.42 16.28 18.48
C GLU A 84 12.01 17.55 17.70
N GLU A 85 12.94 18.51 17.57
CA GLU A 85 12.76 19.76 16.83
C GLU A 85 12.61 19.53 15.31
N GLU A 86 13.37 18.59 14.73
CA GLU A 86 13.28 18.23 13.31
C GLU A 86 12.01 17.42 13.00
N GLN A 87 11.47 16.71 13.99
CA GLN A 87 10.25 15.92 13.83
C GLN A 87 8.98 16.76 13.98
N ALA A 88 8.99 17.78 14.84
CA ALA A 88 7.80 18.60 15.13
C ALA A 88 7.31 19.45 13.95
N THR A 89 8.18 19.70 12.96
CA THR A 89 7.86 20.52 11.78
C THR A 89 7.63 19.69 10.51
N ALA A 90 7.94 18.39 10.56
CA ALA A 90 7.87 17.48 9.42
C ALA A 90 6.57 16.66 9.45
N SER A 91 6.06 16.29 8.27
CA SER A 91 4.95 15.34 8.18
C SER A 91 5.36 13.96 8.73
N GLU A 92 4.38 13.17 9.17
CA GLU A 92 4.61 11.80 9.62
C GLU A 92 5.36 10.97 8.57
N VAL A 93 5.04 11.17 7.29
CA VAL A 93 5.71 10.52 6.17
C VAL A 93 7.18 10.91 6.12
N MET A 94 7.50 12.19 6.25
CA MET A 94 8.87 12.69 6.20
C MET A 94 9.69 12.17 7.38
N VAL A 95 9.12 12.11 8.58
CA VAL A 95 9.75 11.50 9.76
C VAL A 95 10.06 10.02 9.51
N ALA A 96 9.11 9.26 8.97
CA ALA A 96 9.32 7.85 8.64
C ALA A 96 10.46 7.67 7.62
N LEU A 97 10.42 8.46 6.54
CA LEU A 97 11.42 8.40 5.48
C LEU A 97 12.81 8.72 6.00
N ALA A 98 12.96 9.75 6.84
CA ALA A 98 14.25 10.15 7.37
C ALA A 98 14.88 9.06 8.27
N ASN A 99 14.04 8.31 8.99
CA ASN A 99 14.45 7.17 9.81
C ASN A 99 14.53 5.83 9.03
N LYS A 100 14.38 5.86 7.70
CA LYS A 100 14.37 4.68 6.81
C LYS A 100 13.31 3.64 7.22
N ILE A 101 12.18 4.12 7.72
CA ILE A 101 11.01 3.31 8.06
C ILE A 101 9.97 3.51 6.95
N PRO A 102 9.39 2.44 6.39
CA PRO A 102 8.32 2.60 5.42
C PRO A 102 7.11 3.24 6.11
N PRO A 103 6.61 4.40 5.63
CA PRO A 103 5.45 5.07 6.25
C PRO A 103 4.17 4.25 6.15
N PHE A 104 4.07 3.38 5.13
CA PHE A 104 2.96 2.46 4.92
C PHE A 104 3.45 1.18 4.22
N PRO A 105 2.63 0.12 4.14
CA PRO A 105 3.04 -1.15 3.54
C PRO A 105 3.42 -1.03 2.05
N PHE A 106 4.39 -1.82 1.58
CA PHE A 106 4.78 -1.85 0.17
C PHE A 106 3.66 -2.24 -0.80
N LYS A 107 2.66 -3.01 -0.34
CA LYS A 107 1.47 -3.31 -1.14
C LYS A 107 0.68 -2.04 -1.48
N VAL A 108 0.63 -1.09 -0.56
CA VAL A 108 0.01 0.22 -0.74
C VAL A 108 0.85 1.07 -1.69
N ALA A 109 2.18 1.11 -1.52
CA ALA A 109 3.07 1.83 -2.44
C ALA A 109 2.88 1.38 -3.89
N LYS A 110 2.77 0.06 -4.12
CA LYS A 110 2.46 -0.49 -5.44
C LYS A 110 1.06 -0.11 -5.91
N ALA A 111 0.09 -0.03 -5.01
CA ALA A 111 -1.28 0.32 -5.37
C ALA A 111 -1.44 1.80 -5.77
N LEU A 112 -0.60 2.67 -5.20
CA LEU A 112 -0.49 4.10 -5.51
C LEU A 112 0.22 4.39 -6.86
N ASP A 113 0.95 3.44 -7.44
CA ASP A 113 1.62 3.64 -8.72
C ASP A 113 0.63 3.40 -9.88
N PRO A 114 0.41 4.38 -10.78
CA PRO A 114 -0.60 4.29 -11.85
C PRO A 114 -0.26 3.26 -12.93
N VAL A 115 0.96 2.72 -12.93
CA VAL A 115 1.43 1.71 -13.90
C VAL A 115 1.37 0.30 -13.30
N ILE A 116 1.31 0.17 -11.97
CA ILE A 116 1.33 -1.11 -11.28
C ILE A 116 -0.09 -1.49 -10.81
N TYR A 117 -0.67 -2.48 -11.48
CA TYR A 117 -1.90 -3.10 -11.00
C TYR A 117 -1.62 -4.11 -9.87
N ARG A 118 -2.44 -4.07 -8.81
CA ARG A 118 -2.50 -5.06 -7.73
C ARG A 118 -3.93 -5.58 -7.60
N ASN A 119 -4.08 -6.90 -7.68
CA ASN A 119 -5.38 -7.52 -7.41
C ASN A 119 -5.61 -7.61 -5.89
N VAL A 120 -6.29 -6.60 -5.35
CA VAL A 120 -6.60 -6.47 -3.92
C VAL A 120 -7.50 -7.62 -3.44
N GLU A 121 -8.45 -8.07 -4.24
CA GLU A 121 -9.34 -9.20 -3.89
C GLU A 121 -8.54 -10.49 -3.68
N TYR A 122 -7.61 -10.76 -4.60
CA TYR A 122 -6.74 -11.92 -4.50
C TYR A 122 -5.77 -11.82 -3.31
N ASP A 123 -5.25 -10.63 -3.02
CA ASP A 123 -4.42 -10.40 -1.83
C ASP A 123 -5.20 -10.69 -0.53
N LEU A 124 -6.45 -10.23 -0.42
CA LEU A 124 -7.31 -10.48 0.74
C LEU A 124 -7.65 -11.95 0.91
N TRP A 125 -7.99 -12.63 -0.20
CA TRP A 125 -8.28 -14.06 -0.17
C TRP A 125 -7.06 -14.87 0.30
N ASN A 126 -5.86 -14.55 -0.21
CA ASN A 126 -4.61 -15.18 0.24
C ASN A 126 -4.31 -14.89 1.73
N GLU A 127 -4.59 -13.69 2.22
CA GLU A 127 -4.42 -13.35 3.64
C GLU A 127 -5.39 -14.17 4.52
N ALA A 128 -6.64 -14.33 4.09
CA ALA A 128 -7.65 -15.11 4.78
C ALA A 128 -7.32 -16.61 4.82
N GLU A 129 -6.88 -17.19 3.69
CA GLU A 129 -6.53 -18.62 3.60
C GLU A 129 -5.32 -18.98 4.49
N ARG A 130 -4.39 -18.04 4.67
CA ARG A 130 -3.22 -18.22 5.53
C ARG A 130 -3.52 -18.08 7.03
N GLY A 131 -4.77 -17.82 7.42
CA GLY A 131 -5.17 -17.59 8.81
C GLY A 131 -4.55 -16.34 9.43
N VAL A 132 -3.99 -15.43 8.60
CA VAL A 132 -3.43 -14.16 9.06
C VAL A 132 -4.57 -13.15 9.07
N HIS A 133 -5.33 -13.11 10.17
CA HIS A 133 -6.31 -12.06 10.37
C HIS A 133 -5.58 -10.71 10.51
N GLY A 134 -5.45 -9.98 9.40
CA GLY A 134 -5.10 -8.56 9.44
C GLY A 134 -6.14 -7.78 10.25
N PRO A 135 -5.85 -6.54 10.71
CA PRO A 135 -6.83 -5.75 11.43
C PRO A 135 -8.09 -5.59 10.57
N PHE A 136 -9.24 -6.00 11.11
CA PHE A 136 -10.54 -6.06 10.41
C PHE A 136 -10.88 -4.78 9.61
N ALA A 137 -10.38 -3.62 10.05
CA ALA A 137 -10.53 -2.34 9.35
C ALA A 137 -9.86 -2.32 7.97
N LEU A 138 -8.67 -2.89 7.81
CA LEU A 138 -7.98 -2.96 6.52
C LEU A 138 -8.68 -3.92 5.55
N ILE A 139 -9.26 -5.01 6.06
CA ILE A 139 -10.05 -5.95 5.25
C ILE A 139 -11.29 -5.22 4.71
N ASN A 140 -11.98 -4.45 5.56
CA ASN A 140 -13.19 -3.73 5.17
C ASN A 140 -12.90 -2.58 4.18
N ILE A 141 -11.81 -1.83 4.37
CA ILE A 141 -11.38 -0.79 3.41
C ILE A 141 -11.01 -1.43 2.08
N ASN A 142 -10.19 -2.48 2.07
CA ASN A 142 -9.79 -3.16 0.82
C ASN A 142 -10.98 -3.85 0.13
N GLN A 143 -11.97 -4.36 0.88
CA GLN A 143 -13.22 -4.88 0.33
C GLN A 143 -14.07 -3.75 -0.30
N GLN A 144 -14.14 -2.58 0.34
CA GLN A 144 -14.81 -1.42 -0.24
C GLN A 144 -14.08 -0.88 -1.47
N LEU A 145 -12.74 -0.91 -1.48
CA LEU A 145 -11.90 -0.55 -2.64
C LEU A 145 -12.07 -1.53 -3.80
N ALA A 146 -12.23 -2.83 -3.52
CA ALA A 146 -12.58 -3.85 -4.51
C ALA A 146 -13.97 -3.59 -5.10
N ASN A 147 -14.96 -3.29 -4.25
CA ASN A 147 -16.30 -2.92 -4.71
C ASN A 147 -16.28 -1.61 -5.53
N LEU A 148 -15.47 -0.62 -5.15
CA LEU A 148 -15.31 0.64 -5.90
C LEU A 148 -14.59 0.45 -7.24
N THR A 149 -13.57 -0.40 -7.30
CA THR A 149 -12.92 -0.75 -8.57
C THR A 149 -13.84 -1.57 -9.46
N ALA A 150 -14.65 -2.49 -8.91
CA ALA A 150 -15.70 -3.19 -9.65
C ALA A 150 -16.75 -2.24 -10.21
N VAL A 151 -17.19 -1.23 -9.44
CA VAL A 151 -18.15 -0.21 -9.88
C VAL A 151 -17.55 0.71 -10.95
N LEU A 152 -16.28 1.12 -10.81
CA LEU A 152 -15.59 1.98 -11.79
C LEU A 152 -15.20 1.24 -13.09
N LEU A 153 -15.10 -0.10 -13.04
CA LEU A 153 -14.75 -0.95 -14.19
C LEU A 153 -15.95 -1.68 -14.79
N CYS A 154 -17.14 -1.54 -14.20
CA CYS A 154 -18.38 -1.96 -14.83
C CYS A 154 -18.59 -1.06 -16.06
N PRO A 155 -18.60 -1.62 -17.29
CA PRO A 155 -19.08 -0.86 -18.42
C PRO A 155 -20.54 -0.49 -18.14
N VAL A 156 -20.84 0.81 -18.23
CA VAL A 156 -22.21 1.25 -18.46
C VAL A 156 -22.57 0.66 -19.82
N GLU A 157 -23.31 -0.45 -19.82
CA GLU A 157 -24.02 -0.93 -21.01
C GLU A 157 -25.15 0.04 -21.38
#